data_AF-A0A1B4XGI5-F1
#
_entry.id   AF-A0A1B4XGI5-F1
#
_cell.length_a   1.000
_cell.length_b   1.000
_cell.length_c   1.000
_cell.angle_alpha   90.00
_cell.angle_beta   90.00
_cell.angle_gamma   90.00
#
_symmetry.space_group_name_H-M   'P 1'
#
loop_
_entity.id
_entity.type
_entity.pdbx_description
1 polymer ?
#
loop_
_entity_poly.entity_id
_entity_poly.type
_entity_poly.pdbx_seq_one_letter_code
_entity_poly.pdbx_strand_id
1 'polypeptide(L)'
;MNPIMKKSLLVSSLALALGAPAANAALVANVFGPYSWVTDRANFTMLDPTGYMVGGTNDVSMKWDGNAYNASSDYTGPGGAANVTASSTTPFFGMPWSAHDIQVFLPGSYSFDVTAGADPADFEVGFQNVTVGAGQIGMHMLFDWNITKNIDVFVVANQNSVFGSGIANSSNPSGCAFGGLATQTNCLWDGPGYAGGFPVNKPAGSTVWMLASTDGDGDGVMGISLPAGGPFHGFNANFNANMNPIPVPAAVWLFGSGLLGLLGVARRRKATA
;
A
#
# COMPACT_ATOMS: atom_id res chain seq x y z
N MET A 1 67.02 14.03 -18.02
CA MET A 1 65.85 14.30 -17.15
C MET A 1 64.59 14.19 -18.01
N ASN A 2 63.69 13.27 -17.64
CA ASN A 2 62.33 13.11 -18.17
C ASN A 2 61.47 14.38 -17.89
N PRO A 3 60.27 14.59 -18.50
CA PRO A 3 59.35 13.55 -18.97
C PRO A 3 58.57 13.78 -20.28
N ILE A 4 58.32 12.64 -20.93
CA ILE A 4 57.08 12.15 -21.57
C ILE A 4 55.81 13.01 -21.33
N MET A 5 55.16 13.44 -22.42
CA MET A 5 53.74 13.85 -22.42
C MET A 5 52.95 12.98 -23.42
N LYS A 6 52.10 12.11 -22.87
CA LYS A 6 51.06 11.36 -23.58
C LYS A 6 49.92 12.32 -23.90
N LYS A 7 49.46 12.37 -25.16
CA LYS A 7 48.19 13.05 -25.52
C LYS A 7 47.11 12.00 -25.76
N SER A 8 46.11 12.06 -24.89
CA SER A 8 44.93 11.20 -24.82
C SER A 8 44.04 11.34 -26.06
N LEU A 9 43.54 10.21 -26.56
CA LEU A 9 42.38 10.16 -27.44
C LEU A 9 41.11 10.46 -26.61
N LEU A 10 40.44 11.56 -26.92
CA LEU A 10 39.05 11.80 -26.50
C LEU A 10 38.13 11.05 -27.47
N VAL A 11 37.57 9.94 -27.01
CA VAL A 11 36.45 9.28 -27.69
C VAL A 11 35.18 9.96 -27.20
N SER A 12 34.56 10.74 -28.07
CA SER A 12 33.23 11.33 -27.82
C SER A 12 32.19 10.35 -28.34
N SER A 13 31.58 9.57 -27.46
CA SER A 13 30.44 8.72 -27.80
C SER A 13 29.17 9.58 -27.88
N LEU A 14 28.75 9.86 -29.11
CA LEU A 14 27.43 10.41 -29.41
C LEU A 14 26.40 9.29 -29.20
N ALA A 15 25.76 9.24 -28.04
CA ALA A 15 24.65 8.33 -27.80
C ALA A 15 23.42 8.83 -28.57
N LEU A 16 23.08 8.10 -29.64
CA LEU A 16 21.87 8.29 -30.41
C LEU A 16 20.68 7.86 -29.53
N ALA A 17 19.98 8.83 -28.93
CA ALA A 17 18.74 8.59 -28.22
C ALA A 17 17.64 8.19 -29.22
N LEU A 18 17.55 6.89 -29.52
CA LEU A 18 16.35 6.31 -30.12
C LEU A 18 15.23 6.46 -29.10
N GLY A 19 14.19 7.19 -29.47
CA GLY A 19 13.06 7.54 -28.62
C GLY A 19 12.53 6.30 -27.89
N ALA A 20 12.73 6.28 -26.57
CA ALA A 20 12.00 5.37 -25.71
C ALA A 20 10.51 5.68 -25.92
N PRO A 21 9.65 4.69 -26.21
CA PRO A 21 8.22 4.93 -26.13
C PRO A 21 7.97 5.45 -24.72
N ALA A 22 7.22 6.55 -24.59
CA ALA A 22 6.67 6.96 -23.31
C ALA A 22 6.02 5.70 -22.72
N ALA A 23 6.55 5.21 -21.60
CA ALA A 23 6.01 4.04 -20.92
C ALA A 23 4.58 4.41 -20.56
N ASN A 24 3.62 3.93 -21.35
CA ASN A 24 2.23 4.08 -21.03
C ASN A 24 2.01 3.19 -19.82
N ALA A 25 1.44 3.79 -18.79
CA ALA A 25 1.09 3.13 -17.57
C ALA A 25 0.31 1.84 -17.87
N ALA A 26 0.78 0.72 -17.31
CA ALA A 26 0.21 -0.58 -17.58
C ALA A 26 -0.32 -1.17 -16.28
N LEU A 27 -1.64 -1.20 -16.16
CA LEU A 27 -2.30 -2.03 -15.16
C LEU A 27 -1.80 -3.47 -15.30
N VAL A 28 -1.15 -3.98 -14.26
CA VAL A 28 -0.73 -5.36 -14.16
C VAL A 28 -1.80 -6.13 -13.39
N ALA A 29 -2.49 -7.01 -14.11
CA ALA A 29 -3.60 -7.75 -13.53
C ALA A 29 -3.14 -8.97 -12.73
N ASN A 30 -3.92 -9.33 -11.70
CA ASN A 30 -3.81 -10.60 -10.97
C ASN A 30 -2.41 -10.84 -10.35
N VAL A 31 -1.87 -9.83 -9.67
CA VAL A 31 -0.50 -9.86 -9.10
C VAL A 31 -0.29 -11.04 -8.14
N PHE A 32 -1.34 -11.45 -7.42
CA PHE A 32 -1.33 -12.64 -6.55
C PHE A 32 -2.29 -13.74 -7.02
N GLY A 33 -2.52 -13.81 -8.33
CA GLY A 33 -3.46 -14.75 -8.94
C GLY A 33 -4.83 -14.14 -9.19
N PRO A 34 -5.76 -14.92 -9.80
CA PRO A 34 -7.03 -14.43 -10.32
C PRO A 34 -8.09 -14.29 -9.22
N TYR A 35 -7.75 -13.55 -8.17
CA TYR A 35 -8.58 -13.35 -6.99
C TYR A 35 -8.73 -11.87 -6.70
N SER A 36 -9.94 -11.47 -6.32
CA SER A 36 -10.11 -10.29 -5.47
C SER A 36 -9.82 -10.68 -4.03
N TRP A 37 -9.47 -9.71 -3.20
CA TRP A 37 -9.00 -9.92 -1.84
C TRP A 37 -9.82 -9.07 -0.88
N VAL A 38 -10.06 -9.59 0.32
CA VAL A 38 -10.79 -8.88 1.37
C VAL A 38 -10.23 -9.15 2.76
N THR A 39 -10.34 -8.15 3.62
CA THR A 39 -10.19 -8.31 5.07
C THR A 39 -11.12 -7.33 5.77
N ASP A 40 -11.47 -7.63 7.02
CA ASP A 40 -12.22 -6.77 7.94
C ASP A 40 -11.43 -6.51 9.24
N ARG A 41 -10.16 -6.92 9.26
CA ARG A 41 -9.30 -6.98 10.45
C ARG A 41 -7.87 -6.53 10.15
N ALA A 42 -7.69 -5.67 9.15
CA ALA A 42 -6.40 -5.02 8.98
C ALA A 42 -6.14 -4.06 10.14
N ASN A 43 -4.88 -3.91 10.48
CA ASN A 43 -4.40 -2.94 11.45
C ASN A 43 -3.97 -1.67 10.72
N PHE A 44 -4.35 -0.53 11.28
CA PHE A 44 -3.77 0.78 11.00
C PHE A 44 -3.07 1.24 12.28
N THR A 45 -1.80 1.61 12.16
CA THR A 45 -0.98 2.16 13.24
C THR A 45 -0.36 3.46 12.76
N MET A 46 -0.56 4.55 13.50
CA MET A 46 0.09 5.83 13.26
C MET A 46 1.28 5.98 14.19
N LEU A 47 2.44 6.32 13.63
CA LEU A 47 3.63 6.70 14.38
C LEU A 47 3.89 8.20 14.26
N ASP A 48 4.43 8.81 15.30
CA ASP A 48 4.98 10.16 15.23
C ASP A 48 6.35 10.17 14.52
N PRO A 49 6.95 11.35 14.26
CA PRO A 49 8.24 11.44 13.56
C PRO A 49 9.42 10.77 14.29
N THR A 50 9.25 10.39 15.56
CA THR A 50 10.27 9.69 16.35
C THR A 50 10.02 8.19 16.44
N GLY A 51 8.99 7.69 15.76
CA GLY A 51 8.60 6.28 15.74
C GLY A 51 7.77 5.85 16.94
N TYR A 52 7.26 6.79 17.75
CA TYR A 52 6.32 6.44 18.81
C TYR A 52 4.93 6.25 18.25
N MET A 53 4.27 5.19 18.70
CA MET A 53 2.89 4.95 18.35
C MET A 53 1.96 5.93 19.04
N VAL A 54 1.10 6.57 18.27
CA VAL A 54 0.22 7.62 18.76
C VAL A 54 -1.26 7.33 18.53
N GLY A 55 -1.60 6.42 17.62
CA GLY A 55 -3.00 6.11 17.32
C GLY A 55 -3.14 5.00 16.29
N GLY A 56 -4.39 4.65 15.98
CA GLY A 56 -4.69 3.66 14.96
C GLY A 56 -6.05 2.99 15.17
N THR A 57 -6.26 1.89 14.47
CA THR A 57 -7.40 0.98 14.68
C THR A 57 -7.10 -0.43 14.16
N ASN A 58 -7.95 -1.39 14.50
CA ASN A 58 -7.75 -2.81 14.29
C ASN A 58 -8.92 -3.53 13.56
N ASP A 59 -9.87 -2.76 13.04
CA ASP A 59 -11.04 -3.18 12.26
C ASP A 59 -11.01 -2.61 10.83
N VAL A 60 -9.81 -2.38 10.26
CA VAL A 60 -9.74 -1.83 8.90
C VAL A 60 -10.28 -2.86 7.93
N SER A 61 -11.39 -2.51 7.27
CA SER A 61 -11.92 -3.28 6.16
C SER A 61 -11.27 -2.84 4.88
N MET A 62 -10.64 -3.79 4.18
CA MET A 62 -10.02 -3.55 2.89
C MET A 62 -10.60 -4.49 1.83
N LYS A 63 -10.76 -3.98 0.61
CA LYS A 63 -11.02 -4.78 -0.59
C LYS A 63 -10.03 -4.41 -1.65
N TRP A 64 -9.48 -5.40 -2.34
CA TRP A 64 -8.55 -5.19 -3.44
C TRP A 64 -8.95 -6.09 -4.61
N ASP A 65 -8.93 -5.58 -5.83
CA ASP A 65 -9.25 -6.35 -7.02
C ASP A 65 -8.15 -7.33 -7.47
N GLY A 66 -6.94 -7.24 -6.88
CA GLY A 66 -5.77 -8.06 -7.20
C GLY A 66 -4.85 -7.47 -8.28
N ASN A 67 -5.14 -6.27 -8.80
CA ASN A 67 -4.36 -5.59 -9.83
C ASN A 67 -3.38 -4.58 -9.21
N ALA A 68 -2.38 -4.14 -9.98
CA ALA A 68 -1.45 -3.10 -9.57
C ALA A 68 -1.01 -2.24 -10.76
N TYR A 69 -0.34 -1.15 -10.47
CA TYR A 69 0.21 -0.20 -11.42
C TYR A 69 1.74 -0.24 -11.40
N ASN A 70 2.34 0.26 -12.48
CA ASN A 70 3.78 0.34 -12.65
C ASN A 70 4.26 1.74 -13.07
N ALA A 71 3.40 2.75 -12.99
CA ALA A 71 3.74 4.14 -13.25
C ALA A 71 2.96 5.08 -12.31
N SER A 72 3.62 6.07 -11.71
CA SER A 72 2.93 7.04 -10.84
C SER A 72 2.03 8.02 -11.59
N SER A 73 2.15 8.10 -12.92
CA SER A 73 1.23 8.87 -13.77
C SER A 73 -0.20 8.34 -13.77
N ASP A 74 -0.44 7.14 -13.23
CA ASP A 74 -1.79 6.61 -12.99
C ASP A 74 -2.53 7.36 -11.88
N TYR A 75 -1.80 8.00 -10.96
CA TYR A 75 -2.38 8.88 -9.97
C TYR A 75 -2.70 10.24 -10.59
N THR A 76 -3.97 10.61 -10.55
CA THR A 76 -4.48 11.87 -11.13
C THR A 76 -5.23 12.73 -10.10
N GLY A 77 -5.06 12.45 -8.81
CA GLY A 77 -5.85 13.06 -7.73
C GLY A 77 -7.21 12.39 -7.48
N PRO A 78 -8.09 13.03 -6.70
CA PRO A 78 -9.38 12.48 -6.28
C PRO A 78 -10.29 12.13 -7.46
N GLY A 79 -10.97 10.97 -7.35
CA GLY A 79 -11.83 10.44 -8.42
C GLY A 79 -11.05 9.79 -9.58
N GLY A 80 -9.75 9.54 -9.38
CA GLY A 80 -8.88 8.84 -10.31
C GLY A 80 -9.12 7.33 -10.31
N ALA A 81 -8.17 6.59 -10.88
CA ALA A 81 -8.23 5.14 -10.87
C ALA A 81 -8.00 4.62 -9.44
N ALA A 82 -8.79 3.64 -9.00
CA ALA A 82 -8.66 3.02 -7.69
C ALA A 82 -8.86 1.52 -7.81
N ASN A 83 -8.04 0.74 -7.12
CA ASN A 83 -8.16 -0.72 -7.09
C ASN A 83 -8.29 -1.28 -5.68
N VAL A 84 -8.17 -0.43 -4.66
CA VAL A 84 -8.40 -0.77 -3.26
C VAL A 84 -9.42 0.20 -2.64
N THR A 85 -10.18 -0.32 -1.68
CA THR A 85 -10.96 0.50 -0.73
C THR A 85 -10.50 0.16 0.68
N ALA A 86 -10.34 1.14 1.56
CA ALA A 86 -10.02 0.90 2.97
C ALA A 86 -10.80 1.84 3.90
N SER A 87 -11.41 1.30 4.95
CA SER A 87 -12.17 2.11 5.91
C SER A 87 -12.28 1.39 7.26
N SER A 88 -12.60 2.13 8.31
CA SER A 88 -12.87 1.59 9.63
C SER A 88 -14.10 2.24 10.24
N THR A 89 -14.83 1.49 11.06
CA THR A 89 -15.91 2.03 11.89
C THR A 89 -15.40 2.65 13.20
N THR A 90 -14.17 2.32 13.58
CA THR A 90 -13.51 2.83 14.78
C THR A 90 -12.85 4.17 14.47
N PRO A 91 -13.18 5.24 15.21
CA PRO A 91 -12.56 6.54 15.04
C PRO A 91 -11.04 6.52 15.28
N PHE A 92 -10.31 7.29 14.48
CA PHE A 92 -8.89 7.56 14.67
C PHE A 92 -8.74 8.96 15.29
N PHE A 93 -8.04 9.08 16.41
CA PHE A 93 -8.02 10.29 17.24
C PHE A 93 -9.42 10.86 17.55
N GLY A 94 -10.39 9.96 17.79
CA GLY A 94 -11.76 10.34 18.11
C GLY A 94 -12.61 10.82 16.93
N MET A 95 -12.04 10.90 15.73
CA MET A 95 -12.74 11.35 14.52
C MET A 95 -12.90 10.22 13.50
N PRO A 96 -13.98 10.23 12.69
CA PRO A 96 -14.16 9.27 11.61
C PRO A 96 -13.08 9.47 10.54
N TRP A 97 -12.74 8.37 9.86
CA TRP A 97 -11.78 8.39 8.77
C TRP A 97 -12.13 7.34 7.70
N SER A 98 -11.67 7.58 6.48
CA SER A 98 -11.76 6.64 5.37
C SER A 98 -10.60 6.87 4.42
N ALA A 99 -10.17 5.83 3.70
CA ALA A 99 -9.22 5.97 2.61
C ALA A 99 -9.86 5.59 1.27
N HIS A 100 -9.56 6.37 0.25
CA HIS A 100 -10.12 6.22 -1.10
C HIS A 100 -9.06 6.53 -2.15
N ASP A 101 -9.43 6.37 -3.43
CA ASP A 101 -8.51 6.51 -4.57
C ASP A 101 -7.22 5.69 -4.41
N ILE A 102 -7.34 4.53 -3.76
CA ILE A 102 -6.18 3.73 -3.37
C ILE A 102 -5.66 2.96 -4.57
N GLN A 103 -4.38 3.13 -4.86
CA GLN A 103 -3.66 2.51 -5.96
C GLN A 103 -2.51 1.65 -5.45
N VAL A 104 -2.49 0.39 -5.87
CA VAL A 104 -1.40 -0.56 -5.58
C VAL A 104 -0.29 -0.46 -6.63
N PHE A 105 0.97 -0.45 -6.22
CA PHE A 105 2.14 -0.33 -7.08
C PHE A 105 3.09 -1.52 -6.95
N LEU A 106 3.60 -1.98 -8.09
CA LEU A 106 4.66 -2.98 -8.17
C LEU A 106 6.04 -2.40 -7.84
N PRO A 107 7.09 -3.23 -7.71
CA PRO A 107 8.45 -2.75 -7.54
C PRO A 107 8.84 -1.70 -8.59
N GLY A 108 9.36 -0.56 -8.12
CA GLY A 108 9.65 0.60 -8.96
C GLY A 108 9.93 1.87 -8.14
N SER A 109 10.36 2.93 -8.82
CA SER A 109 10.51 4.27 -8.24
C SER A 109 9.40 5.17 -8.78
N TYR A 110 8.74 5.87 -7.87
CA TYR A 110 7.53 6.62 -8.15
C TYR A 110 7.63 8.03 -7.59
N SER A 111 6.94 8.96 -8.25
CA SER A 111 6.85 10.36 -7.83
C SER A 111 5.39 10.78 -7.96
N PHE A 112 4.76 11.12 -6.85
CA PHE A 112 3.36 11.51 -6.76
C PHE A 112 3.26 12.99 -6.45
N ASP A 113 2.48 13.73 -7.24
CA ASP A 113 2.19 15.13 -6.95
C ASP A 113 1.15 15.21 -5.83
N VAL A 114 1.58 15.49 -4.60
CA VAL A 114 0.69 15.55 -3.43
C VAL A 114 -0.18 16.81 -3.45
N THR A 115 0.09 17.75 -4.35
CA THR A 115 -0.80 18.88 -4.59
C THR A 115 -2.08 18.43 -5.31
N ALA A 116 -2.08 17.26 -5.95
CA ALA A 116 -3.22 16.76 -6.71
C ALA A 116 -4.41 16.34 -5.83
N GLY A 117 -4.18 16.05 -4.53
CA GLY A 117 -5.24 15.77 -3.55
C GLY A 117 -6.23 16.93 -3.39
N ALA A 118 -5.73 18.17 -3.45
CA ALA A 118 -6.49 19.42 -3.54
C ALA A 118 -7.73 19.51 -2.60
N ASP A 119 -7.52 19.54 -1.29
CA ASP A 119 -8.55 19.89 -0.29
C ASP A 119 -8.29 21.28 0.31
N PRO A 120 -9.30 22.14 0.55
CA PRO A 120 -9.06 23.47 1.12
C PRO A 120 -8.49 23.47 2.55
N ALA A 121 -8.60 22.36 3.28
CA ALA A 121 -8.01 22.19 4.61
C ALA A 121 -6.72 21.35 4.58
N ASP A 122 -6.24 21.01 3.39
CA ASP A 122 -4.97 20.35 3.15
C ASP A 122 -4.06 21.23 2.28
N PHE A 123 -2.83 21.43 2.74
CA PHE A 123 -1.87 22.32 2.09
C PHE A 123 -0.63 21.57 1.62
N GLU A 124 -0.77 20.26 1.38
CA GLU A 124 0.28 19.44 0.79
C GLU A 124 0.72 20.00 -0.57
N VAL A 125 2.04 20.12 -0.74
CA VAL A 125 2.65 20.70 -1.94
C VAL A 125 3.87 19.92 -2.38
N GLY A 126 4.03 19.81 -3.69
CA GLY A 126 5.21 19.23 -4.31
C GLY A 126 5.05 17.74 -4.58
N PHE A 127 6.16 17.00 -4.48
CA PHE A 127 6.20 15.60 -4.87
C PHE A 127 6.66 14.70 -3.72
N GLN A 128 5.93 13.62 -3.50
CA GLN A 128 6.37 12.52 -2.66
C GLN A 128 7.04 11.46 -3.53
N ASN A 129 8.35 11.29 -3.33
CA ASN A 129 9.16 10.30 -4.05
C ASN A 129 9.27 9.04 -3.20
N VAL A 130 8.94 7.90 -3.77
CA VAL A 130 8.93 6.62 -3.05
C VAL A 130 9.54 5.52 -3.90
N THR A 131 10.14 4.53 -3.23
CA THR A 131 10.68 3.33 -3.88
C THR A 131 10.00 2.10 -3.31
N VAL A 132 9.40 1.31 -4.19
CA VAL A 132 8.90 -0.04 -3.87
C VAL A 132 10.00 -1.03 -4.26
N GLY A 133 10.60 -1.68 -3.28
CA GLY A 133 11.66 -2.65 -3.48
C GLY A 133 11.19 -3.96 -4.12
N ALA A 134 12.14 -4.79 -4.56
CA ALA A 134 11.83 -6.11 -5.07
C ALA A 134 11.13 -6.97 -4.00
N GLY A 135 10.02 -7.62 -4.36
CA GLY A 135 9.20 -8.42 -3.43
C GLY A 135 8.27 -7.60 -2.54
N GLN A 136 8.31 -6.26 -2.63
CA GLN A 136 7.40 -5.37 -1.92
C GLN A 136 6.23 -4.94 -2.80
N ILE A 137 5.22 -4.37 -2.16
CA ILE A 137 4.07 -3.72 -2.79
C ILE A 137 3.96 -2.31 -2.22
N GLY A 138 3.73 -1.31 -3.08
CA GLY A 138 3.39 0.05 -2.67
C GLY A 138 1.88 0.27 -2.68
N MET A 139 1.40 1.18 -1.85
CA MET A 139 0.02 1.66 -1.87
C MET A 139 0.03 3.17 -1.68
N HIS A 140 -0.42 3.90 -2.70
CA HIS A 140 -0.79 5.31 -2.55
C HIS A 140 -2.28 5.37 -2.19
N MET A 141 -2.66 6.27 -1.28
CA MET A 141 -4.05 6.48 -0.89
C MET A 141 -4.31 7.94 -0.53
N LEU A 142 -5.55 8.36 -0.75
CA LEU A 142 -6.10 9.58 -0.19
C LEU A 142 -6.81 9.26 1.13
N PHE A 143 -6.41 9.93 2.20
CA PHE A 143 -6.88 9.68 3.55
C PHE A 143 -7.75 10.86 4.04
N ASP A 144 -9.02 10.56 4.26
CA ASP A 144 -9.98 11.49 4.84
C ASP A 144 -9.98 11.34 6.35
N TRP A 145 -9.80 12.46 7.07
CA TRP A 145 -9.89 12.49 8.53
C TRP A 145 -10.65 13.71 9.01
N ASN A 146 -11.77 13.48 9.70
CA ASN A 146 -12.67 14.54 10.14
C ASN A 146 -13.10 15.44 8.96
N ILE A 147 -12.68 16.71 8.97
CA ILE A 147 -12.99 17.72 7.94
C ILE A 147 -11.87 17.88 6.91
N THR A 148 -10.66 17.38 7.19
CA THR A 148 -9.55 17.42 6.23
C THR A 148 -9.66 16.21 5.32
N LYS A 149 -9.59 16.46 4.02
CA LYS A 149 -9.78 15.44 2.99
C LYS A 149 -8.51 15.25 2.19
N ASN A 150 -8.43 14.10 1.51
CA ASN A 150 -7.40 13.85 0.51
C ASN A 150 -5.95 13.95 1.00
N ILE A 151 -5.68 13.62 2.27
CA ILE A 151 -4.31 13.61 2.80
C ILE A 151 -3.54 12.50 2.09
N ASP A 152 -2.43 12.83 1.44
CA ASP A 152 -1.64 11.86 0.68
C ASP A 152 -0.86 10.93 1.62
N VAL A 153 -1.09 9.63 1.48
CA VAL A 153 -0.41 8.58 2.24
C VAL A 153 0.19 7.58 1.27
N PHE A 154 1.47 7.25 1.46
CA PHE A 154 2.11 6.12 0.78
C PHE A 154 2.58 5.07 1.78
N VAL A 155 2.29 3.81 1.51
CA VAL A 155 2.71 2.67 2.31
C VAL A 155 3.52 1.73 1.44
N VAL A 156 4.68 1.30 1.91
CA VAL A 156 5.41 0.17 1.33
C VAL A 156 5.21 -1.03 2.25
N ALA A 157 4.84 -2.18 1.68
CA ALA A 157 4.60 -3.40 2.44
C ALA A 157 5.50 -4.54 1.97
N ASN A 158 6.11 -5.23 2.93
CA ASN A 158 6.71 -6.54 2.73
C ASN A 158 5.64 -7.61 2.71
N GLN A 159 5.80 -8.61 1.85
CA GLN A 159 4.89 -9.75 1.79
C GLN A 159 5.26 -10.82 2.82
N ASN A 160 4.27 -11.42 3.46
CA ASN A 160 4.43 -12.53 4.42
C ASN A 160 5.49 -12.23 5.48
N SER A 161 5.41 -11.04 6.06
CA SER A 161 6.43 -10.52 6.98
C SER A 161 5.83 -10.09 8.33
N VAL A 162 6.71 -9.87 9.30
CA VAL A 162 6.37 -9.33 10.61
C VAL A 162 6.61 -7.83 10.58
N PHE A 163 5.65 -7.04 11.06
CA PHE A 163 5.79 -5.59 11.16
C PHE A 163 6.96 -5.24 12.10
N GLY A 164 7.78 -4.25 11.75
CA GLY A 164 8.93 -3.85 12.56
C GLY A 164 10.13 -4.81 12.52
N SER A 165 10.12 -5.83 11.65
CA SER A 165 11.27 -6.71 11.50
C SER A 165 12.49 -5.93 10.98
N GLY A 166 13.56 -5.87 11.79
CA GLY A 166 14.82 -5.22 11.41
C GLY A 166 14.94 -3.73 11.79
N ILE A 167 13.97 -3.16 12.51
CA ILE A 167 13.98 -1.73 12.89
C ILE A 167 13.91 -1.53 14.40
N ALA A 168 14.63 -0.50 14.87
CA ALA A 168 14.91 -0.25 16.28
C ALA A 168 13.70 0.20 17.09
N ASN A 169 12.83 1.02 16.50
CA ASN A 169 11.89 1.81 17.29
C ASN A 169 10.48 1.70 16.72
N SER A 170 9.64 0.94 17.43
CA SER A 170 8.23 1.28 17.56
C SER A 170 7.98 1.37 19.05
N SER A 171 8.27 2.53 19.63
CA SER A 171 8.19 2.73 21.07
C SER A 171 6.73 2.89 21.48
N ASN A 172 6.21 1.90 22.20
CA ASN A 172 4.85 1.90 22.71
C ASN A 172 4.83 1.58 24.22
N PRO A 173 4.29 2.48 25.05
CA PRO A 173 4.04 2.17 26.45
C PRO A 173 2.97 1.07 26.63
N SER A 174 1.84 1.11 25.92
CA SER A 174 0.78 0.11 26.05
C SER A 174 0.99 -1.10 25.13
N GLY A 175 1.71 -2.10 25.64
CA GLY A 175 1.74 -3.44 25.06
C GLY A 175 3.01 -3.84 24.31
N CYS A 176 3.99 -2.93 24.20
CA CYS A 176 5.37 -3.23 23.77
C CYS A 176 6.38 -2.69 24.79
N ALA A 177 6.46 -3.32 25.97
CA ALA A 177 7.42 -3.04 27.03
C ALA A 177 7.56 -1.53 27.43
N PHE A 178 6.87 -1.13 28.50
CA PHE A 178 7.23 0.06 29.26
C PHE A 178 8.71 -0.02 29.70
N GLY A 179 9.61 0.67 28.99
CA GLY A 179 10.93 1.04 29.51
C GLY A 179 12.18 0.45 28.85
N GLY A 180 12.27 0.29 27.53
CA GLY A 180 13.55 -0.09 26.90
C GLY A 180 13.73 0.30 25.44
N LEU A 181 14.97 0.64 25.09
CA LEU A 181 15.53 0.85 23.74
C LEU A 181 15.54 -0.43 22.87
N ALA A 182 14.49 -1.26 22.95
CA ALA A 182 14.47 -2.59 22.33
C ALA A 182 13.63 -2.59 21.04
N THR A 183 14.24 -3.10 19.96
CA THR A 183 13.58 -3.51 18.72
C THR A 183 12.41 -4.46 19.03
N GLN A 184 11.17 -4.00 18.93
CA GLN A 184 9.98 -4.85 19.14
C GLN A 184 9.17 -5.00 17.87
N THR A 185 9.07 -6.24 17.40
CA THR A 185 8.25 -6.61 16.23
C THR A 185 6.77 -6.66 16.58
N ASN A 186 5.90 -6.42 15.59
CA ASN A 186 4.45 -6.27 15.72
C ASN A 186 4.02 -5.36 16.86
N CYS A 187 4.77 -4.27 17.03
CA CYS A 187 4.32 -3.23 17.90
C CYS A 187 3.27 -2.36 17.20
N LEU A 188 2.04 -2.87 17.20
CA LEU A 188 0.87 -2.28 16.54
C LEU A 188 -0.01 -1.54 17.53
N TRP A 189 -0.85 -0.64 17.01
CA TRP A 189 -1.89 0.02 17.81
C TRP A 189 -2.72 -0.99 18.60
N ASP A 190 -2.73 -0.78 19.92
CA ASP A 190 -3.30 -1.69 20.90
C ASP A 190 -4.69 -1.24 21.41
N GLY A 191 -5.18 -0.12 20.88
CA GLY A 191 -6.50 0.43 21.18
C GLY A 191 -7.67 -0.31 20.47
N PRO A 192 -8.81 0.37 20.27
CA PRO A 192 -10.04 -0.28 19.78
C PRO A 192 -9.94 -0.88 18.36
N GLY A 193 -11.00 -1.57 17.96
CA GLY A 193 -11.15 -2.17 16.62
C GLY A 193 -10.89 -3.68 16.56
N TYR A 194 -10.33 -4.30 17.60
CA TYR A 194 -10.20 -5.76 17.60
C TYR A 194 -11.58 -6.41 17.71
N ALA A 195 -12.00 -7.14 16.67
CA ALA A 195 -13.21 -7.97 16.73
C ALA A 195 -13.09 -8.92 17.93
N GLY A 196 -14.07 -8.98 18.83
CA GLY A 196 -13.97 -9.77 20.07
C GLY A 196 -13.07 -9.18 21.17
N GLY A 197 -12.51 -7.99 20.96
CA GLY A 197 -11.74 -7.23 21.93
C GLY A 197 -10.24 -7.53 21.93
N PHE A 198 -9.48 -6.58 22.50
CA PHE A 198 -8.03 -6.62 22.58
C PHE A 198 -7.46 -7.90 23.23
N PRO A 199 -7.98 -8.41 24.38
CA PRO A 199 -7.42 -9.60 25.03
C PRO A 199 -7.50 -10.87 24.18
N VAL A 200 -8.45 -10.91 23.24
CA VAL A 200 -8.74 -12.11 22.44
C VAL A 200 -7.96 -12.08 21.13
N ASN A 201 -7.83 -10.90 20.52
CA ASN A 201 -7.36 -10.80 19.13
C ASN A 201 -6.15 -9.88 18.93
N LYS A 202 -5.46 -9.46 20.00
CA LYS A 202 -4.15 -8.82 19.87
C LYS A 202 -3.19 -9.77 19.11
N PRO A 203 -2.55 -9.32 18.02
CA PRO A 203 -1.52 -10.07 17.33
C PRO A 203 -0.34 -10.38 18.27
N ALA A 204 0.22 -11.58 18.13
CA ALA A 204 1.46 -11.93 18.81
C ALA A 204 2.64 -11.16 18.20
N GLY A 205 3.73 -11.00 18.96
CA GLY A 205 4.98 -10.39 18.46
C GLY A 205 5.55 -11.08 17.21
N SER A 206 5.17 -12.33 16.97
CA SER A 206 5.57 -13.18 15.84
C SER A 206 4.51 -13.32 14.74
N THR A 207 3.35 -12.64 14.84
CA THR A 207 2.32 -12.68 13.81
C THR A 207 2.88 -12.27 12.45
N VAL A 208 2.69 -13.13 11.45
CA VAL A 208 3.03 -12.83 10.07
C VAL A 208 1.81 -12.24 9.39
N TRP A 209 2.02 -11.14 8.68
CA TRP A 209 1.01 -10.48 7.86
C TRP A 209 1.27 -10.78 6.39
N MET A 210 0.21 -11.03 5.62
CA MET A 210 0.32 -11.11 4.17
C MET A 210 0.94 -9.83 3.61
N LEU A 211 0.52 -8.67 4.11
CA LEU A 211 1.12 -7.37 3.82
C LEU A 211 1.48 -6.71 5.16
N ALA A 212 2.78 -6.51 5.42
CA ALA A 212 3.27 -5.78 6.58
C ALA A 212 3.94 -4.49 6.14
N SER A 213 3.49 -3.33 6.62
CA SER A 213 4.16 -2.05 6.37
C SER A 213 5.63 -2.13 6.79
N THR A 214 6.49 -1.45 6.04
CA THR A 214 7.92 -1.36 6.26
C THR A 214 8.36 0.09 6.30
N ASP A 215 9.54 0.35 6.84
CA ASP A 215 10.28 1.59 6.57
C ASP A 215 10.64 1.64 5.08
N GLY A 216 9.91 2.48 4.35
CA GLY A 216 10.00 2.58 2.90
C GLY A 216 11.04 3.61 2.42
N ASP A 217 11.51 4.48 3.30
CA ASP A 217 12.47 5.55 3.01
C ASP A 217 13.84 5.37 3.71
N GLY A 218 13.96 4.36 4.57
CA GLY A 218 15.19 3.93 5.23
C GLY A 218 15.62 4.84 6.37
N ASP A 219 14.71 5.60 6.96
CA ASP A 219 15.00 6.58 8.01
C ASP A 219 15.08 5.97 9.42
N GLY A 220 14.75 4.69 9.56
CA GLY A 220 14.73 3.96 10.83
C GLY A 220 13.42 4.07 11.60
N VAL A 221 12.37 4.65 11.01
CA VAL A 221 10.98 4.69 11.48
C VAL A 221 10.12 3.87 10.53
N MET A 222 9.16 3.12 11.07
CA MET A 222 8.26 2.33 10.21
C MET A 222 7.30 3.22 9.43
N GLY A 223 7.15 2.94 8.13
CA GLY A 223 6.25 3.64 7.23
C GLY A 223 7.00 4.55 6.29
N ILE A 224 6.29 5.54 5.74
CA ILE A 224 6.86 6.67 5.01
C ILE A 224 6.26 7.93 5.60
N SER A 225 7.08 8.95 5.74
CA SER A 225 6.66 10.22 6.33
C SER A 225 5.58 10.90 5.49
N LEU A 226 4.49 11.31 6.14
CA LEU A 226 3.40 12.04 5.49
C LEU A 226 3.90 13.42 5.01
N PRO A 227 3.43 13.87 3.83
CA PRO A 227 3.94 15.08 3.20
C PRO A 227 3.77 16.35 4.05
N ALA A 228 4.57 17.36 3.71
CA ALA A 228 4.48 18.64 4.37
C ALA A 228 3.25 19.42 3.92
N GLY A 229 2.46 19.93 4.87
CA GLY A 229 1.31 20.79 4.61
C GLY A 229 -0.01 20.21 5.13
N GLY A 230 -0.07 18.88 5.29
CA GLY A 230 -1.21 18.18 5.88
C GLY A 230 -1.21 18.20 7.42
N PRO A 231 -2.32 17.77 8.05
CA PRO A 231 -2.50 17.79 9.51
C PRO A 231 -1.60 16.78 10.24
N PHE A 232 -1.01 15.84 9.50
CA PHE A 232 -0.15 14.78 10.01
C PHE A 232 1.26 14.83 9.40
N HIS A 233 1.74 16.00 8.95
CA HIS A 233 3.12 16.19 8.46
C HIS A 233 4.12 15.49 9.39
N GLY A 234 4.91 14.58 8.82
CA GLY A 234 6.03 13.97 9.54
C GLY A 234 5.65 12.68 10.28
N PHE A 235 4.36 12.42 10.46
CA PHE A 235 3.87 11.17 11.01
C PHE A 235 3.97 10.07 9.96
N ASN A 236 3.83 8.81 10.39
CA ASN A 236 3.97 7.65 9.52
C ASN A 236 2.74 6.74 9.67
N ALA A 237 1.89 6.71 8.65
CA ALA A 237 0.74 5.84 8.60
C ALA A 237 1.16 4.43 8.14
N ASN A 238 0.90 3.42 8.97
CA ASN A 238 1.29 2.04 8.72
C ASN A 238 0.06 1.15 8.65
N PHE A 239 -0.03 0.34 7.59
CA PHE A 239 -1.12 -0.62 7.40
C PHE A 239 -0.58 -2.05 7.32
N ASN A 240 -1.23 -2.96 8.06
CA ASN A 240 -0.87 -4.37 8.09
C ASN A 240 -2.12 -5.22 7.87
N ALA A 241 -2.08 -6.12 6.90
CA ALA A 241 -3.28 -6.85 6.47
C ALA A 241 -3.00 -8.33 6.20
N ASN A 242 -3.89 -9.17 6.71
CA ASN A 242 -4.08 -10.54 6.24
C ASN A 242 -5.30 -10.55 5.33
N MET A 243 -5.04 -10.55 4.03
CA MET A 243 -6.09 -10.51 3.01
C MET A 243 -6.48 -11.94 2.64
N ASN A 244 -7.77 -12.19 2.51
CA ASN A 244 -8.31 -13.47 2.09
C ASN A 244 -8.78 -13.38 0.64
N PRO A 245 -8.43 -14.34 -0.23
CA PRO A 245 -8.94 -14.37 -1.59
C PRO A 245 -10.46 -14.61 -1.54
N ILE A 246 -11.22 -13.81 -2.27
CA ILE A 246 -12.63 -14.06 -2.57
C ILE A 246 -12.66 -15.01 -3.75
N PRO A 247 -13.10 -16.27 -3.56
CA PRO A 247 -13.25 -17.18 -4.68
C PRO A 247 -14.30 -16.64 -5.64
N VAL A 248 -14.05 -16.76 -6.95
CA VAL A 248 -15.06 -16.44 -7.97
C VAL A 248 -16.33 -17.23 -7.64
N PRO A 249 -17.52 -16.59 -7.51
CA PRO A 249 -18.71 -17.27 -7.04
C PRO A 249 -19.01 -18.52 -7.87
N ALA A 250 -19.38 -19.63 -7.22
CA ALA A 250 -19.72 -20.88 -7.89
C ALA A 250 -20.79 -20.70 -8.99
N ALA A 251 -21.65 -19.68 -8.85
CA ALA A 251 -22.63 -19.29 -9.86
C ALA A 251 -22.00 -18.95 -11.22
N VAL A 252 -20.80 -18.34 -11.27
CA VAL A 252 -20.12 -18.03 -12.53
C VAL A 252 -19.68 -19.32 -13.23
N TRP A 253 -19.15 -20.28 -12.47
CA TRP A 253 -18.79 -21.60 -12.98
C TRP A 253 -20.01 -22.40 -13.44
N LEU A 254 -21.09 -22.40 -12.65
CA LEU A 254 -22.35 -23.07 -13.00
C LEU A 254 -23.02 -22.45 -14.22
N PHE A 255 -23.00 -21.12 -14.33
CA PHE A 255 -23.53 -20.42 -15.49
C PHE A 255 -22.70 -20.73 -16.74
N GLY A 256 -21.36 -20.66 -16.65
CA GLY A 256 -20.46 -20.97 -17.77
C GLY A 256 -20.61 -22.41 -18.26
N SER A 257 -20.60 -23.38 -17.34
CA SER A 257 -20.81 -24.80 -17.66
C SER A 257 -22.22 -25.09 -18.16
N GLY A 258 -23.24 -24.44 -17.59
CA GLY A 258 -24.63 -24.53 -18.04
C GLY A 258 -24.82 -24.01 -19.47
N LEU A 259 -24.20 -22.88 -19.81
CA LEU A 259 -24.25 -22.30 -21.16
C LEU A 259 -23.55 -23.21 -22.18
N LEU A 260 -22.39 -23.77 -21.84
CA LEU A 260 -21.70 -24.75 -22.67
C LEU A 260 -22.53 -26.02 -22.88
N GLY A 261 -23.21 -26.48 -21.83
CA GLY A 261 -24.16 -27.59 -21.92
C GLY A 261 -25.31 -27.29 -22.90
N LEU A 262 -25.92 -26.11 -22.81
CA LEU A 262 -27.00 -25.68 -23.72
C LEU A 262 -26.52 -25.55 -25.17
N LEU A 263 -25.33 -25.00 -25.40
CA LEU A 263 -24.73 -24.95 -26.73
C LEU A 263 -24.48 -26.36 -27.31
N GLY A 264 -24.04 -27.30 -26.47
CA GLY A 264 -23.89 -28.71 -26.85
C GLY A 264 -25.21 -29.34 -27.28
N VAL A 265 -26.28 -29.12 -26.53
CA VAL A 265 -27.64 -29.60 -26.87
C VAL A 265 -28.14 -28.97 -28.17
N ALA A 266 -27.95 -27.66 -28.34
CA ALA A 266 -28.37 -26.94 -29.54
C ALA A 266 -27.64 -27.43 -30.80
N ARG A 267 -26.32 -27.70 -30.70
CA ARG A 267 -25.54 -28.31 -31.78
C ARG A 267 -26.02 -29.71 -32.13
N ARG A 268 -26.32 -30.53 -31.12
CA ARG A 268 -26.84 -31.89 -31.34
C ARG A 268 -28.17 -31.85 -32.11
N ARG A 269 -29.07 -30.91 -31.78
CA ARG A 269 -30.36 -30.77 -32.48
C ARG A 269 -30.23 -30.34 -33.94
N LYS A 270 -29.20 -29.57 -34.29
CA LYS A 270 -28.90 -29.19 -35.68
C LYS A 270 -28.29 -30.31 -36.52
N ALA A 271 -27.66 -31.31 -35.89
CA ALA A 271 -27.03 -32.43 -36.62
C ALA A 271 -28.02 -33.55 -36.97
N THR A 272 -29.19 -33.58 -36.34
CA THR A 272 -30.27 -34.56 -36.60
C THR A 272 -31.44 -34.01 -37.41
N ALA A 273 -31.35 -32.75 -37.88
CA ALA A 273 -32.29 -32.12 -38.80
C ALA A 273 -31.61 -31.95 -40.17
#